data_AF-A0A7K3AYH7-F1
#
_entry.id   AF-A0A7K3AYH7-F1
#
_cell.length_a   1.000
_cell.length_b   1.000
_cell.length_c   1.000
_cell.angle_alpha   90.00
_cell.angle_beta   90.00
_cell.angle_gamma   90.00
#
_symmetry.space_group_name_H-M   'P 1'
#
loop_
_entity.id
_entity.type
_entity.pdbx_description
1 polymer ?
#
loop_
_entity_poly.entity_id
_entity_poly.type
_entity_poly.pdbx_seq_one_letter_code
_entity_poly.pdbx_strand_id
1 'polypeptide(L)'
;MAVASLDGLLATLPFQSTASQWSASVEEQALTWASHHKLMAADAHARTRSARFGEYAGLQYPQGRPAVVKLAAYLTHYMFHFDDFMASLAQASTPHEVGVEVELVWSAFRGSTEADPSRPLVTAAHDLRAMVLDQSPPEWSARVIEHIGVYLRAHETEFDNLYTRRPPGGRRLHPAAAKARRATGVH
;
A
#
# COMPACT_ATOMS: atom_id res chain seq x y z
N MET A 1 -20.89 -10.99 13.47
CA MET A 1 -19.97 -10.12 14.22
C MET A 1 -18.61 -10.78 14.19
N ALA A 2 -17.63 -10.17 13.52
CA ALA A 2 -16.27 -10.69 13.55
C ALA A 2 -15.56 -10.10 14.77
N VAL A 3 -14.90 -10.96 15.54
CA VAL A 3 -14.12 -10.59 16.73
C VAL A 3 -12.66 -10.84 16.39
N ALA A 4 -11.87 -9.78 16.29
CA ALA A 4 -10.43 -9.87 16.14
C ALA A 4 -9.76 -9.47 17.46
N SER A 5 -8.83 -10.30 17.93
CA SER A 5 -8.01 -10.01 19.12
C SER A 5 -6.68 -9.43 18.68
N LEU A 6 -6.46 -8.15 18.96
CA LEU A 6 -5.15 -7.51 18.96
C LEU A 6 -4.85 -7.15 20.43
N ASP A 7 -3.82 -7.78 21.02
CA ASP A 7 -3.32 -7.51 22.38
C ASP A 7 -4.39 -7.44 23.49
N GLY A 8 -5.38 -8.34 23.44
CA GLY A 8 -6.44 -8.44 24.47
C GLY A 8 -7.53 -7.38 24.37
N LEU A 9 -7.47 -6.48 23.37
CA LEU A 9 -8.56 -5.58 23.02
C LEU A 9 -9.45 -6.26 21.97
N LEU A 10 -10.66 -6.64 22.37
CA LEU A 10 -11.66 -7.13 21.42
C LEU A 10 -12.17 -5.96 20.59
N ALA A 11 -11.74 -5.88 19.34
CA ALA A 11 -12.30 -4.95 18.39
C ALA A 11 -13.61 -5.53 17.84
N THR A 12 -14.74 -4.94 18.22
CA THR A 12 -16.04 -5.30 17.67
C THR A 12 -16.23 -4.56 16.36
N LEU A 13 -16.13 -5.28 15.24
CA LEU A 13 -16.42 -4.73 13.91
C LEU A 13 -17.87 -5.11 13.54
N PRO A 14 -18.78 -4.14 13.37
CA PRO A 14 -20.18 -4.41 13.04
C PRO A 14 -20.39 -4.74 11.55
N PHE A 15 -19.31 -5.05 10.82
CA PHE A 15 -19.36 -5.36 9.39
C PHE A 15 -19.33 -6.87 9.16
N GLN A 16 -20.06 -7.32 8.14
CA GLN A 16 -19.97 -8.71 7.70
C GLN A 16 -18.61 -8.95 7.04
N SER A 17 -17.97 -10.06 7.41
CA SER A 17 -16.75 -10.52 6.75
C SER A 17 -17.15 -11.52 5.68
N THR A 18 -16.89 -11.14 4.42
CA THR A 18 -17.08 -12.00 3.25
C THR A 18 -15.84 -11.84 2.38
N ALA A 19 -15.31 -12.94 1.86
CA ALA A 19 -14.19 -12.92 0.92
C ALA A 19 -14.68 -13.25 -0.49
N SER A 20 -13.99 -12.72 -1.49
CA SER A 20 -14.22 -13.07 -2.89
C SER A 20 -13.92 -14.55 -3.16
N GLN A 21 -14.71 -15.19 -4.01
CA GLN A 21 -14.42 -16.56 -4.51
C GLN A 21 -13.09 -16.65 -5.27
N TRP A 22 -12.56 -15.51 -5.75
CA TRP A 22 -11.33 -15.47 -6.52
C TRP A 22 -10.05 -15.41 -5.68
N SER A 23 -10.17 -15.20 -4.36
CA SER A 23 -9.06 -14.91 -3.44
C SER A 23 -7.86 -15.85 -3.60
N ALA A 24 -8.11 -17.17 -3.57
CA ALA A 24 -7.05 -18.17 -3.70
C ALA A 24 -6.38 -18.16 -5.08
N SER A 25 -7.17 -18.01 -6.15
CA SER A 25 -6.64 -17.96 -7.52
C SER A 25 -5.84 -16.68 -7.79
N VAL A 26 -6.19 -15.58 -7.13
CA VAL A 26 -5.51 -14.29 -7.25
C VAL A 26 -4.21 -14.28 -6.44
N GLU A 27 -4.16 -14.95 -5.28
CA GLU A 27 -2.93 -15.09 -4.48
C GLU A 27 -1.78 -15.65 -5.33
N GLU A 28 -1.99 -16.78 -6.01
CA GLU A 28 -0.95 -17.42 -6.83
C GLU A 28 -0.54 -16.55 -8.02
N GLN A 29 -1.49 -15.83 -8.62
CA GLN A 29 -1.20 -14.88 -9.69
C GLN A 29 -0.36 -13.70 -9.19
N ALA A 30 -0.67 -13.18 -8.00
CA ALA A 30 0.04 -12.05 -7.42
C ALA A 30 1.48 -12.42 -7.02
N LEU A 31 1.69 -13.61 -6.46
CA LEU A 31 3.02 -14.16 -6.20
C LEU A 31 3.83 -14.34 -7.48
N THR A 32 3.20 -14.86 -8.54
CA THR A 32 3.83 -15.03 -9.86
C THR A 32 4.22 -13.67 -10.45
N TRP A 33 3.33 -12.70 -10.39
CA TRP A 33 3.56 -11.33 -10.88
C TRP A 33 4.68 -10.62 -10.12
N ALA A 34 4.66 -10.67 -8.78
CA ALA A 34 5.71 -10.09 -7.96
C ALA A 34 7.08 -10.74 -8.22
N SER A 35 7.10 -12.07 -8.47
CA SER A 35 8.32 -12.80 -8.86
C SER A 35 8.83 -12.33 -10.23
N HIS A 36 7.91 -12.19 -11.20
CA HIS A 36 8.24 -11.76 -12.56
C HIS A 36 8.92 -10.38 -12.57
N HIS A 37 8.40 -9.44 -11.79
CA HIS A 37 8.98 -8.11 -11.64
C HIS A 37 10.17 -8.05 -10.69
N LYS A 38 10.58 -9.17 -10.08
CA LYS A 38 11.68 -9.25 -9.10
C LYS A 38 11.47 -8.31 -7.91
N LEU A 39 10.23 -8.16 -7.45
CA LEU A 39 9.89 -7.33 -6.27
C LEU A 39 10.27 -8.03 -4.96
N MET A 40 10.32 -9.37 -4.97
CA MET A 40 10.68 -10.16 -3.80
C MET A 40 12.20 -10.40 -3.76
N ALA A 41 12.82 -10.05 -2.63
CA ALA A 41 14.13 -10.60 -2.28
C ALA A 41 14.04 -12.11 -2.07
N ALA A 42 15.15 -12.83 -2.29
CA ALA A 42 15.18 -14.29 -2.21
C ALA A 42 14.75 -14.84 -0.83
N ASP A 43 14.99 -14.10 0.24
CA ASP A 43 14.60 -14.41 1.61
C ASP A 43 13.19 -13.89 2.00
N ALA A 44 12.63 -12.95 1.23
CA ALA A 44 11.32 -12.37 1.46
C ALA A 44 10.16 -13.28 1.00
N HIS A 45 10.42 -14.29 0.16
CA HIS A 45 9.37 -15.16 -0.41
C HIS A 45 8.44 -15.79 0.63
N ALA A 46 8.98 -16.28 1.75
CA ALA A 46 8.16 -16.90 2.81
C ALA A 46 7.28 -15.87 3.51
N ARG A 47 7.82 -14.67 3.77
CA ARG A 47 7.11 -13.54 4.39
C ARG A 47 6.00 -13.03 3.49
N THR A 48 6.30 -12.80 2.22
CA THR A 48 5.33 -12.35 1.21
C THR A 48 4.19 -13.34 1.07
N ARG A 49 4.47 -14.65 0.98
CA ARG A 49 3.42 -15.68 0.93
C ARG A 49 2.57 -15.70 2.22
N SER A 50 3.16 -15.46 3.38
CA SER A 50 2.42 -15.42 4.64
C SER A 50 1.49 -14.21 4.78
N ALA A 51 1.69 -13.16 3.99
CA ALA A 51 0.86 -11.95 4.01
C ALA A 51 -0.51 -12.13 3.31
N ARG A 52 -0.67 -13.15 2.46
CA ARG A 52 -1.94 -13.56 1.82
C ARG A 52 -2.65 -12.40 1.12
N PHE A 53 -1.95 -11.69 0.24
CA PHE A 53 -2.45 -10.46 -0.39
C PHE A 53 -3.67 -10.65 -1.29
N GLY A 54 -3.84 -11.82 -1.90
CA GLY A 54 -5.04 -12.21 -2.64
C GLY A 54 -6.25 -12.42 -1.72
N GLU A 55 -6.05 -12.95 -0.52
CA GLU A 55 -7.11 -12.99 0.51
C GLU A 55 -7.46 -11.58 1.01
N TYR A 56 -6.45 -10.75 1.28
CA TYR A 56 -6.66 -9.36 1.68
C TYR A 56 -7.43 -8.56 0.61
N ALA A 57 -7.07 -8.69 -0.66
CA ALA A 57 -7.79 -8.08 -1.78
C ALA A 57 -9.22 -8.65 -1.92
N GLY A 58 -9.39 -9.95 -1.70
CA GLY A 58 -10.69 -10.61 -1.73
C GLY A 58 -11.64 -10.14 -0.63
N LEU A 59 -11.13 -9.76 0.53
CA LEU A 59 -11.90 -9.17 1.63
C LEU A 59 -12.29 -7.71 1.34
N GLN A 60 -11.46 -6.96 0.62
CA GLN A 60 -11.79 -5.59 0.21
C GLN A 60 -12.85 -5.56 -0.90
N TYR A 61 -12.80 -6.53 -1.83
CA TYR A 61 -13.67 -6.59 -3.00
C TYR A 61 -14.41 -7.94 -3.09
N PRO A 62 -15.27 -8.28 -2.10
CA PRO A 62 -15.90 -9.61 -2.04
C PRO A 62 -16.75 -9.94 -3.27
N GLN A 63 -17.40 -8.92 -3.84
CA GLN A 63 -18.21 -9.04 -5.06
C GLN A 63 -17.51 -8.50 -6.32
N GLY A 64 -16.21 -8.23 -6.21
CA GLY A 64 -15.40 -7.77 -7.34
C GLY A 64 -15.30 -8.84 -8.43
N ARG A 65 -15.32 -8.39 -9.69
CA ARG A 65 -14.93 -9.23 -10.83
C ARG A 65 -13.46 -9.66 -10.68
N PRO A 66 -13.03 -10.81 -11.24
CA PRO A 66 -11.68 -11.35 -11.05
C PRO A 66 -10.57 -10.32 -11.29
N ALA A 67 -10.70 -9.52 -12.34
CA ALA A 67 -9.71 -8.52 -12.71
C ALA A 67 -9.55 -7.39 -11.67
N VAL A 68 -10.63 -7.03 -10.96
CA VAL A 68 -10.57 -6.02 -9.89
C VAL A 68 -9.86 -6.57 -8.66
N VAL A 69 -10.20 -7.80 -8.25
CA VAL A 69 -9.53 -8.47 -7.12
C VAL A 69 -8.04 -8.67 -7.43
N LYS A 70 -7.72 -9.04 -8.67
CA LYS A 70 -6.35 -9.16 -9.17
C LYS A 70 -5.58 -7.84 -9.10
N LEU A 71 -6.13 -6.77 -9.66
CA LEU A 71 -5.49 -5.45 -9.63
C LEU A 71 -5.27 -4.97 -8.19
N ALA A 72 -6.24 -5.17 -7.30
CA ALA A 72 -6.11 -4.83 -5.88
C ALA A 72 -4.99 -5.63 -5.19
N ALA A 73 -4.88 -6.93 -5.46
CA ALA A 73 -3.80 -7.75 -4.92
C ALA A 73 -2.43 -7.31 -5.44
N TYR A 74 -2.31 -7.00 -6.73
CA TYR A 74 -1.04 -6.57 -7.34
C TYR A 74 -0.60 -5.20 -6.82
N LEU A 75 -1.53 -4.25 -6.71
CA LEU A 75 -1.28 -2.95 -6.08
C LEU A 75 -0.87 -3.12 -4.62
N THR A 76 -1.51 -4.02 -3.87
CA THR A 76 -1.12 -4.28 -2.47
C THR A 76 0.29 -4.84 -2.39
N HIS A 77 0.63 -5.87 -3.18
CA HIS A 77 1.99 -6.39 -3.27
C HIS A 77 3.00 -5.29 -3.56
N TYR A 78 2.70 -4.47 -4.56
CA TYR A 78 3.56 -3.37 -4.95
C TYR A 78 3.81 -2.39 -3.81
N MET A 79 2.74 -1.95 -3.13
CA MET A 79 2.84 -1.01 -2.01
C MET A 79 3.69 -1.57 -0.86
N PHE A 80 3.48 -2.82 -0.45
CA PHE A 80 4.30 -3.42 0.61
C PHE A 80 5.78 -3.54 0.23
N HIS A 81 6.07 -3.93 -1.01
CA HIS A 81 7.46 -4.01 -1.48
C HIS A 81 8.09 -2.63 -1.66
N PHE A 82 7.30 -1.62 -2.04
CA PHE A 82 7.73 -0.23 -2.08
C PHE A 82 8.04 0.29 -0.67
N ASP A 83 7.16 0.07 0.31
CA ASP A 83 7.37 0.44 1.72
C ASP A 83 8.68 -0.18 2.27
N ASP A 84 8.88 -1.48 2.10
CA ASP A 84 10.09 -2.19 2.56
C ASP A 84 11.37 -1.63 1.92
N PHE A 85 11.29 -1.32 0.62
CA PHE A 85 12.39 -0.71 -0.12
C PHE A 85 12.67 0.72 0.36
N MET A 86 11.65 1.55 0.54
CA MET A 86 11.80 2.92 1.04
C MET A 86 12.32 2.94 2.48
N ALA A 87 11.88 2.02 3.33
CA ALA A 87 12.39 1.85 4.69
C ALA A 87 13.88 1.45 4.71
N SER A 88 14.32 0.67 3.72
CA SER A 88 15.73 0.30 3.55
C SER A 88 16.56 1.46 3.00
N LEU A 89 16.05 2.15 1.97
CA LEU A 89 16.66 3.35 1.38
C LEU A 89 16.85 4.44 2.44
N ALA A 90 15.86 4.62 3.30
CA ALA A 90 15.89 5.57 4.40
C ALA A 90 17.09 5.38 5.36
N GLN A 91 17.60 4.16 5.49
CA GLN A 91 18.74 3.89 6.38
C GLN A 91 20.09 4.29 5.75
N ALA A 92 20.15 4.46 4.43
CA ALA A 92 21.40 4.59 3.67
C ALA A 92 21.45 5.85 2.79
N SER A 93 20.41 6.67 2.77
CA SER A 93 20.25 7.78 1.81
C SER A 93 19.88 9.11 2.44
N THR A 94 19.97 10.15 1.61
CA THR A 94 19.59 11.53 1.91
C THR A 94 18.14 11.81 1.48
N PRO A 95 17.50 12.89 1.99
CA PRO A 95 16.14 13.25 1.57
C PRO A 95 16.01 13.50 0.06
N HIS A 96 17.08 14.02 -0.56
CA HIS A 96 17.12 14.25 -2.00
C HIS A 96 17.07 12.94 -2.79
N GLU A 97 17.86 11.94 -2.41
CA GLU A 97 17.88 10.63 -3.06
C GLU A 97 16.53 9.91 -2.92
N VAL A 98 15.88 10.03 -1.75
CA VAL A 98 14.51 9.54 -1.53
C VAL A 98 13.51 10.21 -2.48
N GLY A 99 13.57 11.54 -2.62
CA GLY A 99 12.70 12.27 -3.55
C GLY A 99 12.92 11.89 -5.02
N VAL A 100 14.18 11.64 -5.41
CA VAL A 100 14.52 11.16 -6.76
C VAL A 100 13.88 9.79 -7.02
N GLU A 101 13.94 8.88 -6.06
CA GLU A 101 13.36 7.55 -6.18
C GLU A 101 11.83 7.59 -6.29
N VAL A 102 11.18 8.39 -5.44
CA VAL A 102 9.73 8.62 -5.47
C VAL A 102 9.30 9.17 -6.82
N GLU A 103 10.00 10.17 -7.36
CA GLU A 103 9.65 10.79 -8.65
C GLU A 103 9.84 9.83 -9.83
N LEU A 104 10.84 8.95 -9.77
CA LEU A 104 11.08 7.94 -10.81
C LEU A 104 9.92 6.93 -10.88
N VAL A 105 9.50 6.41 -9.73
CA VAL A 105 8.32 5.54 -9.65
C VAL A 105 7.06 6.28 -10.05
N TRP A 106 6.88 7.51 -9.57
CA TRP A 106 5.67 8.28 -9.85
C TRP A 106 5.54 8.65 -11.34
N SER A 107 6.66 8.94 -12.01
CA SER A 107 6.69 9.18 -13.45
C SER A 107 6.26 7.96 -14.26
N ALA A 108 6.59 6.75 -13.80
CA ALA A 108 6.12 5.52 -14.44
C ALA A 108 4.59 5.38 -14.40
N PHE A 109 3.97 5.67 -13.25
CA PHE A 109 2.51 5.70 -13.12
C PHE A 109 1.84 6.82 -13.94
N ARG A 110 2.52 7.94 -14.15
CA ARG A 110 2.03 9.02 -15.04
C ARG A 110 2.19 8.68 -16.52
N GLY A 111 3.02 7.70 -16.85
CA GLY A 111 3.19 7.18 -18.21
C GLY A 111 4.43 7.70 -18.93
N SER A 112 5.54 7.90 -18.22
CA SER A 112 6.84 8.02 -18.87
C SER A 112 7.09 6.81 -19.79
N THR A 113 7.86 7.00 -20.85
CA THR A 113 8.24 5.91 -21.77
C THR A 113 9.59 5.28 -21.40
N GLU A 114 10.32 5.90 -20.48
CA GLU A 114 11.62 5.44 -20.00
C GLU A 114 11.44 4.37 -18.93
N ALA A 115 11.18 3.14 -19.37
CA ALA A 115 11.25 1.97 -18.50
C ALA A 115 12.72 1.49 -18.47
N ASP A 116 13.39 1.66 -17.33
CA ASP A 116 14.68 1.00 -17.08
C ASP A 116 14.43 -0.43 -16.56
N PRO A 117 14.76 -1.48 -17.34
CA PRO A 117 14.52 -2.86 -16.93
C PRO A 117 15.33 -3.28 -15.70
N SER A 118 16.38 -2.53 -15.34
CA SER A 118 17.17 -2.77 -14.13
C SER A 118 16.47 -2.30 -12.85
N ARG A 119 15.31 -1.64 -12.96
CA ARG A 119 14.56 -1.06 -11.84
C ARG A 119 13.20 -1.73 -11.65
N PRO A 120 13.14 -2.82 -10.86
CA PRO A 120 11.93 -3.59 -10.55
C PRO A 120 10.67 -2.76 -10.29
N LEU A 121 10.74 -1.80 -9.36
CA LEU A 121 9.61 -0.97 -8.96
C LEU A 121 9.09 -0.05 -10.08
N VAL A 122 9.96 0.40 -10.97
CA VAL A 122 9.57 1.21 -12.13
C VAL A 122 8.86 0.35 -13.18
N THR A 123 9.42 -0.84 -13.48
CA THR A 123 8.80 -1.76 -14.44
C THR A 123 7.42 -2.25 -13.97
N ALA A 124 7.28 -2.57 -12.69
CA ALA A 124 6.01 -2.97 -12.09
C ALA A 124 4.99 -1.81 -12.09
N ALA A 125 5.44 -0.58 -11.87
CA ALA A 125 4.57 0.61 -11.96
C ALA A 125 3.98 0.81 -13.37
N HIS A 126 4.78 0.59 -14.43
CA HIS A 126 4.28 0.64 -15.79
C HIS A 126 3.20 -0.41 -16.06
N ASP A 127 3.43 -1.65 -15.61
CA ASP A 127 2.47 -2.75 -15.79
C ASP A 127 1.17 -2.48 -15.03
N LEU A 128 1.27 -2.04 -13.78
CA LEU A 128 0.11 -1.64 -12.96
C LEU A 128 -0.66 -0.48 -13.60
N ARG A 129 0.04 0.53 -14.13
CA ARG A 129 -0.61 1.63 -14.85
C ARG A 129 -1.41 1.11 -16.05
N ALA A 130 -0.83 0.22 -16.85
CA ALA A 130 -1.51 -0.38 -17.98
C ALA A 130 -2.78 -1.12 -17.54
N MET A 131 -2.70 -1.90 -16.45
CA MET A 131 -3.87 -2.56 -15.86
C MET A 131 -4.92 -1.57 -15.34
N VAL A 132 -4.51 -0.49 -14.67
CA VAL A 132 -5.47 0.54 -14.19
C VAL A 132 -6.24 1.13 -15.37
N LEU A 133 -5.54 1.52 -16.45
CA LEU A 133 -6.15 2.10 -17.65
C LEU A 133 -7.08 1.12 -18.38
N ASP A 134 -6.73 -0.16 -18.41
CA ASP A 134 -7.54 -1.21 -19.05
C ASP A 134 -8.79 -1.55 -18.23
N GLN A 135 -8.72 -1.44 -16.89
CA GLN A 135 -9.77 -1.95 -16.01
C GLN A 135 -10.76 -0.87 -15.53
N SER A 136 -10.49 0.41 -15.79
CA SER A 136 -11.27 1.53 -15.25
C SER A 136 -11.54 2.63 -16.29
N PRO A 137 -12.71 3.30 -16.24
CA PRO A 137 -12.98 4.49 -17.03
C PRO A 137 -11.91 5.59 -16.81
N PRO A 138 -11.68 6.50 -17.77
CA PRO A 138 -10.61 7.50 -17.70
C PRO A 138 -10.60 8.33 -16.41
N GLU A 139 -11.76 8.75 -15.92
CA GLU A 139 -11.90 9.52 -14.70
C GLU A 139 -11.52 8.74 -13.44
N TRP A 140 -11.82 7.43 -13.41
CA TRP A 140 -11.44 6.56 -12.29
C TRP A 140 -9.96 6.22 -12.35
N SER A 141 -9.45 5.95 -13.55
CA SER A 141 -8.02 5.74 -13.79
C SER A 141 -7.18 6.92 -13.33
N ALA A 142 -7.58 8.14 -13.69
CA ALA A 142 -6.91 9.37 -13.27
C ALA A 142 -6.89 9.49 -11.74
N ARG A 143 -8.02 9.23 -11.07
CA ARG A 143 -8.12 9.27 -9.61
C ARG A 143 -7.24 8.22 -8.93
N VAL A 144 -7.22 6.99 -9.42
CA VAL A 144 -6.38 5.91 -8.87
C VAL A 144 -4.91 6.29 -8.98
N ILE A 145 -4.48 6.72 -10.17
CA ILE A 145 -3.10 7.17 -10.43
C ILE A 145 -2.75 8.32 -9.48
N GLU A 146 -3.60 9.35 -9.37
CA GLU A 146 -3.37 10.47 -8.45
C GLU A 146 -3.22 10.03 -6.98
N HIS A 147 -4.07 9.11 -6.49
CA HIS A 147 -3.99 8.61 -5.12
C HIS A 147 -2.72 7.79 -4.87
N ILE A 148 -2.25 7.03 -5.86
CA ILE A 148 -0.94 6.37 -5.80
C ILE A 148 0.15 7.44 -5.60
N GLY A 149 0.11 8.54 -6.37
CA GLY A 149 1.06 9.65 -6.21
C GLY A 149 1.00 10.35 -4.85
N VAL A 150 -0.15 10.38 -4.17
CA VAL A 150 -0.27 10.87 -2.79
C VAL A 150 0.44 9.92 -1.81
N TYR A 151 0.21 8.61 -1.96
CA TYR A 151 0.86 7.59 -1.13
C TYR A 151 2.39 7.58 -1.32
N LEU A 152 2.88 7.62 -2.56
CA LEU A 152 4.32 7.63 -2.84
C LEU A 152 5.02 8.84 -2.20
N ARG A 153 4.45 10.04 -2.35
CA ARG A 153 5.02 11.28 -1.77
C ARG A 153 4.90 11.34 -0.25
N ALA A 154 4.02 10.57 0.38
CA ALA A 154 3.97 10.47 1.83
C ALA A 154 5.29 9.96 2.42
N HIS A 155 6.03 9.13 1.68
CA HIS A 155 7.35 8.62 2.09
C HIS A 155 8.40 9.71 2.19
N GLU A 156 8.34 10.76 1.37
CA GLU A 156 9.24 11.91 1.50
C GLU A 156 9.01 12.62 2.84
N THR A 157 7.75 12.77 3.25
CA THR A 157 7.38 13.39 4.52
C THR A 157 7.74 12.51 5.71
N GLU A 158 7.47 11.20 5.62
CA GLU A 158 7.88 10.24 6.64
C GLU A 158 9.40 10.24 6.81
N PHE A 159 10.13 10.22 5.69
CA PHE A 159 11.58 10.27 5.69
C PHE A 159 12.13 11.55 6.30
N ASP A 160 11.60 12.72 5.95
CA ASP A 160 12.03 13.99 6.55
C ASP A 160 11.82 14.01 8.06
N ASN A 161 10.69 13.45 8.55
CA ASN A 161 10.43 13.31 9.98
C ASN A 161 11.45 12.37 10.66
N LEU A 162 11.78 11.24 10.04
CA LEU A 162 12.81 10.31 10.53
C LEU A 162 14.20 10.96 10.55
N TYR A 163 14.59 11.60 9.44
CA TYR A 163 15.89 12.27 9.25
C TYR A 163 16.09 13.42 10.25
N THR A 164 15.05 14.23 10.46
CA THR A 164 15.09 15.35 11.43
C THR A 164 14.79 14.94 12.87
N ARG A 165 14.50 13.65 13.11
CA ARG A 165 14.07 13.07 14.41
C ARG A 165 12.87 13.81 15.02
N ARG A 166 11.94 14.25 14.18
CA ARG A 166 10.72 14.93 14.60
C ARG A 166 9.56 13.95 14.50
N PRO A 167 8.99 13.48 15.62
CA PRO A 167 7.76 12.70 15.55
C PRO A 167 6.67 13.58 14.90
N PRO A 168 5.80 13.01 14.05
CA PRO A 168 4.71 13.77 13.45
C PRO A 168 3.89 14.39 14.58
N GLY A 169 3.72 15.71 14.51
CA GLY A 169 2.90 16.43 15.47
C GLY A 169 1.47 15.91 15.36
N GLY A 170 1.00 15.14 16.35
CA GLY A 170 -0.39 14.74 16.40
C GLY A 170 -1.25 15.99 16.26
N ARG A 171 -2.16 16.00 15.26
CA ARG A 171 -3.18 17.05 15.15
C ARG A 171 -3.82 17.13 16.54
N ARG A 172 -3.52 18.20 17.30
CA ARG A 172 -4.01 18.31 18.67
C ARG A 172 -5.52 18.19 18.58
N LEU A 173 -6.07 17.15 19.20
CA LEU A 173 -7.51 17.09 19.43
C LEU A 173 -7.90 18.45 20.01
N HIS A 174 -8.88 19.09 19.38
CA HIS A 174 -9.37 20.41 19.77
C HIS A 174 -9.54 20.43 21.31
N PRO A 175 -9.10 21.49 22.02
CA PRO A 175 -9.07 21.53 23.50
C PRO A 175 -10.41 21.18 24.17
N ALA A 176 -11.52 21.31 23.44
CA ALA A 176 -12.86 20.90 23.87
C ALA A 176 -12.99 19.39 24.16
N ALA A 177 -12.26 18.51 23.45
CA ALA A 177 -12.32 17.06 23.66
C ALA A 177 -11.53 16.60 24.90
N ALA A 178 -10.48 17.35 25.30
CA ALA A 178 -9.72 17.06 26.51
C ALA A 178 -10.49 17.43 27.79
N LYS A 179 -11.39 18.42 27.73
CA LYS A 179 -12.21 18.86 28.86
C LYS A 179 -13.35 17.88 29.18
N ALA A 180 -13.88 17.19 28.17
CA ALA A 180 -14.93 16.18 28.35
C ALA A 180 -14.45 14.93 29.13
N ARG A 181 -13.22 14.48 28.91
CA ARG A 181 -12.66 13.30 29.60
C ARG A 181 -12.30 13.52 31.08
N ARG A 182 -12.08 14.77 31.51
CA ARG A 182 -11.86 15.09 32.94
C ARG A 182 -13.16 15.31 33.71
N ALA A 183 -14.28 15.52 33.02
CA ALA A 183 -15.57 15.79 33.66
C ALA A 183 -16.38 14.51 33.96
N THR A 184 -16.07 13.37 33.34
CA THR A 184 -16.89 12.16 33.48
C THR A 184 -16.40 11.16 34.53
N GLY A 185 -15.25 11.36 35.18
CA GLY A 185 -14.89 10.67 36.43
C GLY A 185 -15.15 9.16 36.48
N VAL A 186 -14.88 8.41 35.41
CA VAL A 186 -14.97 6.95 35.44
C VAL A 186 -13.55 6.39 35.59
N HIS A 187 -13.28 5.88 36.78
CA HIS A 187 -12.23 4.90 37.05
C HIS A 187 -12.62 3.53 36.50
#